data_AF-A0A6F8TU84-F1
#
_entry.id   AF-A0A6F8TU84-F1
#
_cell.length_a   1.000
_cell.length_b   1.000
_cell.length_c   1.000
_cell.angle_alpha   90.00
_cell.angle_beta   90.00
_cell.angle_gamma   90.00
#
_symmetry.space_group_name_H-M   'P 1'
#
loop_
_entity.id
_entity.type
_entity.pdbx_description
1 polymer ?
#
loop_
_entity_poly.entity_id
_entity_poly.type
_entity_poly.pdbx_seq_one_letter_code
_entity_poly.pdbx_strand_id
1 'polypeptide(L)'
;MISFIAGIICSTMLFALIKDNVGEWEEVEEGPGNPGEVEINDHSIRHVTLSCQTCRKLKKHKEIEPNLFQCMKCKRHIDIRAS
;
A
#
# COMPACT_ATOMS: atom_id res chain seq x y z
N MET A 1 -5.62 36.00 -18.41
CA MET A 1 -5.78 36.37 -16.98
C MET A 1 -6.78 35.50 -16.25
N ILE A 2 -8.00 35.31 -16.78
CA ILE A 2 -9.07 34.53 -16.12
C ILE A 2 -8.60 33.10 -15.76
N SER A 3 -7.90 32.41 -16.66
CA SER A 3 -7.42 31.03 -16.41
C SER A 3 -6.32 30.93 -15.35
N PHE A 4 -5.50 31.97 -15.18
CA PHE A 4 -4.44 32.02 -14.17
C PHE A 4 -5.03 32.23 -12.77
N ILE A 5 -5.99 33.16 -12.67
CA ILE A 5 -6.70 33.44 -11.41
C ILE A 5 -7.57 32.25 -11.01
N ALA A 6 -8.26 31.61 -11.96
CA ALA A 6 -9.03 30.39 -11.71
C ALA A 6 -8.12 29.25 -11.20
N GLY A 7 -6.91 29.10 -11.76
CA GLY A 7 -5.94 28.13 -11.28
C GLY A 7 -5.51 28.37 -9.82
N ILE A 8 -5.26 29.63 -9.45
CA ILE A 8 -4.91 29.99 -8.07
C ILE A 8 -6.06 29.65 -7.11
N ILE A 9 -7.30 29.99 -7.48
CA ILE A 9 -8.49 29.73 -6.66
C ILE A 9 -8.70 28.22 -6.50
N CYS A 10 -8.59 27.44 -7.57
CA CYS A 10 -8.71 25.98 -7.50
C CYS A 10 -7.62 25.35 -6.62
N SER A 11 -6.38 25.83 -6.73
CA SER A 11 -5.26 25.29 -5.95
C SER A 11 -5.40 25.58 -4.46
N THR A 12 -5.86 26.78 -4.08
CA THR A 12 -6.05 27.12 -2.65
C THR A 12 -7.24 26.38 -2.05
N MET A 13 -8.32 26.19 -2.81
CA MET A 13 -9.47 25.37 -2.36
C MET A 13 -9.07 23.91 -2.16
N LEU A 14 -8.32 23.33 -3.09
CA LEU A 14 -7.85 21.95 -2.98
C LEU A 14 -6.92 21.78 -1.76
N PHE A 15 -6.01 22.73 -1.54
CA PHE A 15 -5.11 22.71 -0.39
C PHE A 15 -5.86 22.83 0.93
N ALA A 16 -6.89 23.68 1.03
CA ALA A 16 -7.71 23.80 2.23
C ALA A 16 -8.48 22.51 2.53
N LEU A 17 -9.06 21.88 1.51
CA LEU A 17 -9.77 20.61 1.66
C LEU A 17 -8.83 19.47 2.09
N ILE A 18 -7.60 19.44 1.55
CA ILE A 18 -6.61 18.42 1.91
C ILE A 18 -6.07 18.69 3.31
N LYS A 19 -5.73 19.93 3.66
CA LYS A 19 -5.10 20.29 4.94
C LYS A 19 -5.88 19.80 6.18
N ASP A 20 -7.20 19.88 6.16
CA ASP A 20 -8.03 19.41 7.27
C ASP A 20 -8.17 17.87 7.30
N ASN A 21 -7.90 17.21 6.17
CA ASN A 21 -7.83 15.76 6.06
C ASN A 21 -6.39 15.23 6.20
N VAL A 22 -5.33 16.04 6.18
CA VAL A 22 -3.92 15.57 6.23
C VAL A 22 -3.63 14.69 7.45
N GLY A 23 -4.33 14.90 8.58
CA GLY A 23 -4.23 14.03 9.75
C GLY A 23 -4.69 12.58 9.51
N GLU A 24 -5.55 12.32 8.52
CA GLU A 24 -6.02 10.99 8.12
C GLU A 24 -5.19 10.37 6.99
N TRP A 25 -4.35 11.17 6.32
CA TRP A 25 -3.48 10.73 5.22
C TRP A 25 -2.04 10.44 5.70
N GLU A 26 -1.65 10.96 6.87
CA GLU A 26 -0.40 10.60 7.56
C GLU A 26 -0.46 9.21 8.23
N GLU A 27 -1.65 8.66 8.50
CA GLU A 27 -1.79 7.33 9.15
C GLU A 27 -1.58 6.12 8.20
N VAL A 28 -1.31 6.35 6.91
CA VAL A 28 -1.01 5.26 5.95
C VAL A 28 0.47 4.86 5.95
N GLU A 29 1.34 5.63 6.61
CA GLU A 29 2.75 5.26 6.83
C GLU A 29 3.07 5.11 8.32
N GLU A 30 2.73 3.97 8.93
CA GLU A 30 3.50 3.43 10.05
C GLU A 30 3.23 1.91 10.20
N GLY A 31 3.73 1.14 9.23
CA GLY A 31 4.08 -0.25 9.46
C GLY A 31 5.45 -0.31 10.18
N PRO A 32 5.64 -1.11 11.23
CA PRO A 32 6.87 -1.09 12.01
C PRO A 32 8.00 -1.71 11.17
N GLY A 33 8.89 -0.89 10.64
CA GLY A 33 9.97 -1.41 9.80
C GLY A 33 10.94 -0.36 9.28
N ASN A 34 11.90 0.03 10.14
CA ASN A 34 13.28 0.38 9.79
C ASN A 34 13.52 1.65 8.92
N PRO A 35 14.16 2.72 9.45
CA PRO A 35 14.55 3.88 8.66
C PRO A 35 15.79 3.55 7.82
N GLY A 36 15.59 3.18 6.55
CA GLY A 36 16.72 2.96 5.62
C GLY A 36 16.42 2.14 4.37
N GLU A 37 15.18 1.68 4.15
CA GLU A 37 14.85 0.88 2.98
C GLU A 37 14.12 1.75 1.96
N VAL A 38 14.87 2.23 0.96
CA VAL A 38 14.32 2.78 -0.28
C VAL A 38 13.45 1.68 -0.89
N GLU A 39 12.13 1.76 -0.74
CA GLU A 39 11.19 0.90 -1.47
C GLU A 39 11.23 1.29 -2.95
N ILE A 40 12.16 0.66 -3.67
CA ILE A 40 12.12 0.58 -5.12
C ILE A 40 10.80 -0.11 -5.45
N ASN A 41 9.85 0.65 -6.01
CA ASN A 41 8.56 0.15 -6.45
C ASN A 41 8.77 -0.82 -7.63
N ASP A 42 9.19 -2.03 -7.32
CA ASP A 42 9.34 -3.11 -8.26
C ASP A 42 7.93 -3.62 -8.56
N HIS A 43 7.43 -3.31 -9.76
CA HIS A 43 6.12 -3.73 -10.26
C HIS A 43 5.89 -5.25 -10.23
N SER A 44 6.91 -6.04 -9.85
CA SER A 44 6.86 -7.49 -9.71
C SER A 44 6.33 -8.00 -8.35
N ILE A 45 6.28 -7.17 -7.29
CA ILE A 45 5.96 -7.65 -5.94
C ILE A 45 4.56 -7.21 -5.52
N ARG A 46 3.53 -7.98 -5.87
CA ARG A 46 2.18 -7.74 -5.32
C ARG A 46 2.10 -8.27 -3.89
N HIS A 47 1.51 -7.46 -3.02
CA HIS A 47 1.14 -7.87 -1.67
C HIS A 47 -0.36 -8.10 -1.60
N VAL A 48 -0.78 -9.29 -1.15
CA VAL A 48 -2.19 -9.67 -1.06
C VAL A 48 -2.52 -10.16 0.34
N THR A 49 -3.70 -9.80 0.83
CA THR A 49 -4.22 -10.30 2.11
C THR A 49 -4.97 -11.60 1.85
N LEU A 50 -4.45 -12.71 2.35
CA LEU A 50 -5.02 -14.06 2.19
C LEU A 50 -5.14 -14.76 3.54
N SER A 51 -5.99 -15.78 3.62
CA SER A 51 -6.07 -16.66 4.79
C SER A 51 -4.86 -17.60 4.80
N CYS A 52 -4.03 -17.51 5.85
CA CYS A 52 -2.89 -18.40 5.98
C CYS A 52 -3.30 -19.66 6.74
N GLN A 53 -3.14 -20.84 6.13
CA GLN A 53 -3.43 -22.14 6.77
C GLN A 53 -2.65 -22.35 8.08
N THR A 54 -1.40 -21.86 8.16
CA THR A 54 -0.57 -21.97 9.37
C THR A 54 -0.94 -20.93 10.42
N CYS A 55 -1.15 -19.67 10.03
CA CYS A 55 -1.48 -18.61 10.99
C CYS A 55 -2.97 -18.59 11.41
N ARG A 56 -3.84 -19.33 10.71
CA ARG A 56 -5.30 -19.39 10.90
C ARG A 56 -5.98 -18.01 10.99
N LYS A 57 -5.40 -17.01 10.31
CA LYS A 57 -5.86 -15.61 10.28
C LYS A 57 -5.57 -15.01 8.91
N LEU A 58 -6.27 -13.93 8.57
CA LEU A 58 -5.93 -13.08 7.42
C LEU A 58 -4.59 -12.40 7.68
N LYS A 59 -3.64 -12.59 6.76
CA LYS A 59 -2.28 -12.03 6.86
C LYS A 59 -1.81 -11.53 5.50
N LYS A 60 -0.83 -10.61 5.54
CA LYS A 60 -0.14 -10.14 4.33
C LYS A 60 0.73 -11.27 3.77
N HIS A 61 0.60 -11.49 2.47
CA HIS A 61 1.41 -12.42 1.69
C HIS A 61 2.11 -11.65 0.57
N LYS A 62 3.35 -12.04 0.28
CA LYS A 62 4.18 -11.50 -0.80
C LYS A 62 4.08 -12.43 -2.00
N GLU A 63 3.81 -11.90 -3.18
CA GLU A 63 3.91 -12.66 -4.43
C GLU A 63 5.39 -12.95 -4.73
N ILE A 64 5.74 -14.21 -4.92
CA ILE A 64 7.08 -14.65 -5.32
C ILE A 64 7.10 -14.93 -6.82
N GLU A 65 6.07 -15.60 -7.31
CA GLU A 65 5.85 -15.86 -8.73
C GLU A 65 4.37 -15.63 -9.03
N PRO A 66 3.96 -15.52 -10.32
CA PRO A 66 2.57 -15.35 -10.67
C PRO A 66 1.70 -16.44 -10.03
N ASN A 67 0.73 -16.04 -9.20
CA ASN A 67 -0.16 -16.92 -8.44
C ASN A 67 0.51 -17.81 -7.35
N LEU A 68 1.78 -17.57 -7.00
CA LEU A 68 2.48 -18.19 -5.88
C LEU A 68 2.80 -17.12 -4.82
N PHE A 69 2.20 -17.28 -3.65
CA PHE A 69 2.28 -16.32 -2.56
C PHE A 69 3.01 -16.90 -1.35
N GLN A 70 3.70 -16.07 -0.58
CA GLN A 70 4.36 -16.47 0.67
C GLN A 70 3.88 -15.61 1.82
N CYS A 71 3.51 -16.26 2.92
CA CYS A 71 3.09 -15.54 4.13
C CYS A 71 4.27 -14.81 4.76
N MET A 72 4.14 -13.51 5.01
CA MET A 72 5.22 -12.71 5.64
C MET A 72 5.48 -13.11 7.11
N LYS A 73 4.52 -13.75 7.78
CA LYS A 73 4.66 -14.19 9.18
C LYS A 73 5.27 -15.59 9.32
N CYS A 74 4.68 -16.57 8.65
CA CYS A 74 5.08 -17.98 8.83
C CYS A 74 5.92 -18.53 7.66
N LYS A 75 6.17 -17.73 6.63
CA LYS A 75 6.93 -18.09 5.42
C LYS A 75 6.40 -19.29 4.63
N ARG A 76 5.19 -19.76 4.94
CA ARG A 76 4.51 -20.81 4.17
C ARG A 76 4.13 -20.28 2.79
N HIS A 77 4.41 -21.09 1.78
CA HIS A 77 3.98 -20.89 0.41
C HIS A 77 2.52 -21.30 0.24
N ILE A 78 1.76 -20.48 -0.48
CA ILE A 78 0.38 -20.68 -0.86
C ILE A 78 0.35 -20.58 -2.37
N ASP A 79 0.16 -21.72 -3.01
CA ASP A 79 0.03 -21.81 -4.45
C ASP A 79 -1.46 -21.79 -4.82
N ILE A 80 -1.87 -20.76 -5.55
CA ILE A 80 -3.25 -20.60 -6.04
C ILE A 80 -3.39 -21.19 -7.45
N ARG A 81 -2.30 -21.58 -8.11
CA ARG A 81 -2.33 -22.22 -9.44
C ARG A 81 -3.08 -23.55 -9.44
N ALA A 82 -3.16 -24.21 -8.28
CA ALA A 82 -3.76 -25.53 -8.13
C ALA A 82 -5.26 -25.51 -7.73
N SER A 83 -5.93 -24.35 -7.78
CA SER A 83 -7.37 -24.24 -7.48
C SER A 83 -8.25 -24.41 -8.71
#